data_AF-Q9PB18-F1
#
_entry.id   AF-Q9PB18-F1
#
_cell.length_a   1.000
_cell.length_b   1.000
_cell.length_c   1.000
_cell.angle_alpha   90.00
_cell.angle_beta   90.00
_cell.angle_gamma   90.00
#
_symmetry.space_group_name_H-M   'P 1'
#
loop_
_entity.id
_entity.type
_entity.pdbx_description
1 polymer ?
#
loop_
_entity_poly.entity_id
_entity_poly.type
_entity_poly.pdbx_seq_one_letter_code
_entity_poly.pdbx_strand_id
1 'polypeptide(L)'
;MLNCDDSPLAHKNIHRGVSPHSYSLNEGHMLQLKMSRTVPLSTPILLLLAMLVACSKQDDESAPVADAQSTPTVQGTGSASPSSSQNMALDQLHEAATQALRDNRMYAPAGNNAVEYYLALREKQPQDAIVNSALTDLLPYTLIAAEQSIHRKDFDEARRLVNLIEKVDPNAPAFPRLKQALMSDTHTKKSDSQKIVEHNSNKKTSEQARESMAEQREVAEQRERVRQEINDFERQTPIKRDVEQRTTQQLSPPVAVPILIQPSVKTQGSTAAVTTTTPTTTISTTTPQTPITTAVPATTQGTALSPISVKAPPIAPSLRPISTPAPRYPIEALRAGISGEVVVEIKVGTDGSVANARVLQSTPARVFDREALHTVKSWKFEPMKIIVTTRRTLLFTPGN
;
A
#
# COMPACT_ATOMS: atom_id res chain seq x y z
N MET A 1 -29.80 -23.02 71.84
CA MET A 1 -29.42 -24.28 71.19
C MET A 1 -28.20 -23.98 70.32
N LEU A 2 -27.07 -24.63 70.66
CA LEU A 2 -25.82 -24.89 69.90
C LEU A 2 -25.36 -23.81 68.89
N ASN A 3 -24.30 -23.02 69.07
CA ASN A 3 -22.87 -23.29 69.29
C ASN A 3 -22.13 -24.03 68.15
N CYS A 4 -20.94 -23.46 67.81
CA CYS A 4 -19.71 -24.08 67.28
C CYS A 4 -19.63 -24.33 65.76
N ASP A 5 -18.76 -23.60 65.05
CA ASP A 5 -17.31 -23.88 64.78
C ASP A 5 -17.23 -24.31 63.29
N ASP A 6 -16.26 -23.93 62.46
CA ASP A 6 -14.83 -24.01 62.67
C ASP A 6 -14.12 -23.23 61.54
N SER A 7 -13.13 -22.43 61.90
CA SER A 7 -12.06 -21.99 61.00
C SER A 7 -10.78 -22.66 61.50
N PRO A 8 -9.90 -23.14 60.61
CA PRO A 8 -8.51 -22.74 60.80
C PRO A 8 -7.71 -22.49 59.50
N LEU A 9 -7.11 -21.30 59.46
CA LEU A 9 -5.67 -21.04 59.35
C LEU A 9 -4.78 -22.05 58.58
N ALA A 10 -4.16 -21.56 57.49
CA ALA A 10 -2.75 -21.84 57.15
C ALA A 10 -2.22 -20.68 56.27
N HIS A 11 -1.60 -19.68 56.89
CA HIS A 11 -0.14 -19.50 56.98
C HIS A 11 0.59 -19.18 55.66
N LYS A 12 0.59 -17.88 55.36
CA LYS A 12 1.76 -17.01 55.08
C LYS A 12 3.13 -17.72 55.03
N ASN A 13 3.79 -17.61 53.87
CA ASN A 13 5.25 -17.44 53.71
C ASN A 13 5.56 -17.16 52.22
N ILE A 14 6.59 -16.45 51.78
CA ILE A 14 7.50 -15.40 52.25
C ILE A 14 8.41 -15.14 51.02
N HIS A 15 8.73 -13.87 50.72
CA HIS A 15 9.92 -13.36 50.00
C HIS A 15 10.40 -14.00 48.66
N ARG A 16 10.48 -13.19 47.59
CA ARG A 16 11.75 -12.62 47.05
C ARG A 16 11.50 -11.78 45.80
N GLY A 17 12.34 -10.75 45.64
CA GLY A 17 12.10 -9.58 44.82
C GLY A 17 12.30 -9.74 43.32
N VAL A 18 11.79 -8.76 42.59
CA VAL A 18 12.18 -8.49 41.21
C VAL A 18 12.29 -6.97 41.07
N SER A 19 13.52 -6.51 40.89
CA SER A 19 13.88 -5.12 40.55
C SER A 19 13.26 -4.70 39.21
N PRO A 20 12.82 -3.44 39.05
CA PRO A 20 12.54 -2.90 37.73
C PRO A 20 13.87 -2.51 37.06
N HIS A 21 14.25 -3.24 36.00
CA HIS A 21 15.29 -2.77 35.08
C HIS A 21 14.74 -1.58 34.30
N SER A 22 15.16 -0.39 34.72
CA SER A 22 15.18 0.82 33.91
C SER A 22 16.12 0.60 32.72
N TYR A 23 15.55 0.53 31.51
CA TYR A 23 16.35 0.63 30.29
C TYR A 23 16.73 2.10 30.08
N SER A 24 18.00 2.36 30.38
CA SER A 24 18.73 3.59 30.13
C SER A 24 18.65 3.97 28.65
N LEU A 25 18.46 5.26 28.40
CA LEU A 25 18.68 5.90 27.11
C LEU A 25 20.08 5.55 26.60
N ASN A 26 20.13 5.08 25.36
CA ASN A 26 21.39 4.88 24.64
C ASN A 26 21.71 6.19 23.91
N GLU A 27 22.67 6.94 24.45
CA GLU A 27 23.25 8.13 23.83
C GLU A 27 24.04 7.72 22.58
N GLY A 28 23.44 7.94 21.42
CA GLY A 28 24.11 7.86 20.12
C GLY A 28 24.90 9.13 19.87
N HIS A 29 26.20 9.05 20.09
CA HIS A 29 27.25 10.00 19.76
C HIS A 29 26.97 10.89 18.54
N MET A 30 26.90 12.19 18.81
CA MET A 30 26.99 13.29 17.86
C MET A 30 28.44 13.40 17.35
N LEU A 31 28.73 12.87 16.16
CA LEU A 31 29.97 13.20 15.43
C LEU A 31 29.63 14.11 14.24
N GLN A 32 29.82 15.40 14.51
CA GLN A 32 29.89 16.50 13.56
C GLN A 32 31.00 16.25 12.52
N LEU A 33 30.64 15.76 11.33
CA LEU A 33 31.52 15.81 10.17
C LEU A 33 31.45 17.23 9.56
N LYS A 34 32.37 18.10 10.00
CA LYS A 34 32.64 19.39 9.34
C LYS A 34 33.19 19.09 7.94
N MET A 35 32.40 19.40 6.91
CA MET A 35 32.91 19.65 5.57
C MET A 35 33.86 20.86 5.66
N SER A 36 35.15 20.62 5.46
CA SER A 36 36.13 21.68 5.25
C SER A 36 36.89 21.40 3.97
N ARG A 37 36.45 22.11 2.92
CA ARG A 37 37.20 22.45 1.73
C ARG A 37 38.58 22.98 2.14
N THR A 38 39.65 22.40 1.60
CA THR A 38 40.85 23.15 1.16
C THR A 38 41.66 22.28 0.20
N VAL A 39 41.76 22.74 -1.05
CA VAL A 39 42.77 22.35 -2.05
C VAL A 39 44.02 23.21 -1.78
N PRO A 40 45.24 22.66 -1.94
CA PRO A 40 46.14 23.29 -2.91
C PRO A 40 47.02 22.30 -3.71
N LEU A 41 46.85 22.35 -5.03
CA LEU A 41 47.88 22.68 -6.03
C LEU A 41 49.37 22.62 -5.60
N SER A 42 50.15 21.66 -6.13
CA SER A 42 51.50 21.88 -6.70
C SER A 42 52.04 20.61 -7.37
N THR A 43 52.47 20.74 -8.61
CA THR A 43 53.12 19.73 -9.50
C THR A 43 54.68 19.85 -9.39
N PRO A 44 55.51 19.33 -10.33
CA PRO A 44 56.08 17.97 -10.41
C PRO A 44 57.63 17.93 -10.65
N ILE A 45 58.35 16.84 -10.35
CA ILE A 45 59.77 16.61 -10.77
C ILE A 45 59.97 15.08 -10.94
N LEU A 46 60.04 14.51 -12.15
CA LEU A 46 61.13 14.47 -13.16
C LEU A 46 62.15 13.32 -12.91
N LEU A 47 62.54 12.69 -14.03
CA LEU A 47 63.70 11.80 -14.26
C LEU A 47 63.49 10.31 -13.87
N LEU A 48 63.85 9.28 -14.65
CA LEU A 48 64.52 9.16 -15.96
C LEU A 48 64.58 7.65 -16.33
N LEU A 49 64.53 7.33 -17.64
CA LEU A 49 65.19 6.20 -18.34
C LEU A 49 64.77 4.75 -17.97
N ALA A 50 64.73 3.74 -18.86
CA ALA A 50 65.33 3.57 -20.18
C ALA A 50 64.58 2.53 -21.03
N MET A 51 64.85 2.65 -22.33
CA MET A 51 64.48 1.83 -23.50
C MET A 51 64.88 0.36 -23.46
N LEU A 52 64.14 -0.47 -24.23
CA LEU A 52 64.58 -1.38 -25.33
C LEU A 52 63.52 -2.48 -25.48
N VAL A 53 62.70 -2.48 -26.53
CA VAL A 53 62.95 -3.12 -27.85
C VAL A 53 63.41 -4.58 -27.74
N ALA A 54 62.48 -5.50 -28.01
CA ALA A 54 62.75 -6.76 -28.72
C ALA A 54 61.44 -7.33 -29.28
N CYS A 55 61.29 -7.31 -30.61
CA CYS A 55 60.37 -8.18 -31.32
C CYS A 55 61.13 -9.43 -31.78
N SER A 56 60.58 -10.62 -31.57
CA SER A 56 60.86 -11.80 -32.42
C SER A 56 59.90 -12.97 -32.17
N LYS A 57 59.05 -13.22 -33.19
CA LYS A 57 58.88 -14.50 -33.92
C LYS A 57 58.76 -15.85 -33.17
N GLN A 58 57.62 -16.50 -33.43
CA GLN A 58 57.44 -17.80 -34.12
C GLN A 58 57.62 -19.15 -33.36
N ASP A 59 56.47 -19.86 -33.29
CA ASP A 59 56.12 -21.30 -33.36
C ASP A 59 56.40 -22.36 -32.25
N ASP A 60 55.32 -23.15 -32.06
CA ASP A 60 55.14 -24.58 -31.71
C ASP A 60 55.11 -25.14 -30.27
N GLU A 61 53.89 -25.59 -29.90
CA GLU A 61 53.49 -26.96 -29.51
C GLU A 61 53.76 -27.53 -28.08
N SER A 62 52.65 -28.04 -27.52
CA SER A 62 52.47 -29.01 -26.41
C SER A 62 52.55 -28.62 -24.91
N ALA A 63 51.45 -28.94 -24.22
CA ALA A 63 51.13 -28.93 -22.78
C ALA A 63 51.83 -30.12 -22.02
N PRO A 64 51.64 -30.38 -20.68
CA PRO A 64 50.65 -29.84 -19.73
C PRO A 64 51.10 -29.64 -18.25
N VAL A 65 50.10 -29.29 -17.41
CA VAL A 65 49.89 -29.43 -15.94
C VAL A 65 50.56 -28.50 -14.89
N ALA A 66 49.63 -27.81 -14.19
CA ALA A 66 49.49 -27.62 -12.73
C ALA A 66 50.14 -26.41 -12.00
N ASP A 67 49.22 -25.59 -11.47
CA ASP A 67 49.22 -24.82 -10.20
C ASP A 67 50.32 -23.80 -9.89
N ALA A 68 49.98 -22.50 -9.96
CA ALA A 68 49.68 -21.70 -8.75
C ALA A 68 49.36 -20.23 -9.09
N GLN A 69 48.20 -19.80 -8.59
CA GLN A 69 47.86 -18.45 -8.12
C GLN A 69 48.12 -17.24 -9.03
N SER A 70 47.03 -16.76 -9.62
CA SER A 70 46.76 -15.32 -9.70
C SER A 70 45.34 -15.05 -9.21
N THR A 71 45.27 -14.33 -8.10
CA THR A 71 44.08 -13.76 -7.48
C THR A 71 43.27 -12.94 -8.49
N PRO A 72 41.96 -13.20 -8.68
CA PRO A 72 41.12 -12.27 -9.42
C PRO A 72 40.85 -11.06 -8.52
N THR A 73 41.29 -9.88 -8.98
CA THR A 73 40.77 -8.62 -8.49
C THR A 73 39.27 -8.60 -8.80
N VAL A 74 38.46 -8.66 -7.76
CA VAL A 74 37.01 -8.44 -7.82
C VAL A 74 36.81 -6.98 -8.21
N GLN A 75 36.57 -6.74 -9.49
CA GLN A 75 35.92 -5.53 -9.95
C GLN A 75 34.42 -5.79 -9.95
N GLY A 76 33.77 -5.30 -8.90
CA GLY A 76 32.34 -5.31 -8.75
C GLY A 76 31.63 -4.44 -9.78
N THR A 77 30.36 -4.81 -10.00
CA THR A 77 29.28 -3.99 -10.54
C THR A 77 29.51 -3.42 -11.94
N GLY A 78 29.46 -4.30 -12.94
CA GLY A 78 28.97 -3.93 -14.26
C GLY A 78 27.50 -4.30 -14.37
N SER A 79 26.60 -3.33 -14.27
CA SER A 79 25.25 -3.48 -14.83
C SER A 79 25.42 -3.94 -16.27
N ALA A 80 25.02 -5.18 -16.56
CA ALA A 80 24.87 -5.64 -17.93
C ALA A 80 23.76 -4.79 -18.55
N SER A 81 24.13 -3.74 -19.27
CA SER A 81 23.20 -2.94 -20.05
C SER A 81 22.49 -3.85 -21.07
N PRO A 82 21.17 -3.69 -21.29
CA PRO A 82 20.34 -4.56 -22.14
C PRO A 82 20.69 -4.54 -23.65
N SER A 83 21.83 -3.95 -24.04
CA SER A 83 22.22 -3.71 -25.43
C SER A 83 23.37 -4.58 -25.92
N SER A 84 23.99 -5.39 -25.05
CA SER A 84 25.12 -6.24 -25.45
C SER A 84 24.68 -7.47 -26.27
N SER A 85 23.52 -8.05 -25.99
CA SER A 85 23.01 -9.23 -26.70
C SER A 85 22.61 -8.93 -28.15
N GLN A 86 22.11 -7.73 -28.45
CA GLN A 86 21.60 -7.38 -29.79
C GLN A 86 22.69 -7.26 -30.86
N ASN A 87 23.95 -7.01 -30.47
CA ASN A 87 25.05 -6.78 -31.41
C ASN A 87 26.00 -7.98 -31.58
N MET A 88 25.72 -9.10 -30.91
CA MET A 88 26.56 -10.30 -31.00
C MET A 88 26.38 -11.03 -32.34
N ALA A 89 27.43 -11.72 -32.76
CA ALA A 89 27.39 -12.61 -33.93
C ALA A 89 26.46 -13.81 -33.67
N LEU A 90 25.97 -14.45 -34.74
CA LEU A 90 24.99 -15.53 -34.64
C LEU A 90 25.49 -16.72 -33.82
N ASP A 91 26.71 -17.19 -34.08
CA ASP A 91 27.32 -18.30 -33.33
C ASP A 91 27.58 -17.93 -31.87
N GLN A 92 28.01 -16.69 -31.61
CA GLN A 92 28.20 -16.18 -30.25
C GLN A 92 26.89 -16.14 -29.47
N LEU A 93 25.78 -15.82 -30.13
CA LEU A 93 24.45 -15.83 -29.52
C LEU A 93 24.00 -17.25 -29.16
N HIS A 94 24.23 -18.24 -30.03
CA HIS A 94 23.92 -19.64 -29.71
C HIS A 94 24.73 -20.15 -28.52
N GLU A 95 26.04 -19.87 -28.49
CA GLU A 95 26.90 -20.26 -27.37
C GLU A 95 26.47 -19.55 -26.08
N ALA A 96 26.24 -18.24 -26.11
CA ALA A 96 25.80 -17.47 -24.95
C ALA A 96 24.42 -17.93 -24.42
N ALA A 97 23.48 -18.27 -25.30
CA ALA A 97 22.19 -18.82 -24.92
C ALA A 97 22.35 -20.17 -24.20
N THR A 98 23.12 -21.08 -24.78
CA THR A 98 23.36 -22.41 -24.23
C THR A 98 24.11 -22.34 -22.90
N GLN A 99 25.10 -21.44 -22.80
CA GLN A 99 25.83 -21.16 -21.57
C GLN A 99 24.92 -20.58 -20.49
N ALA A 100 24.03 -19.65 -20.84
CA ALA A 100 23.05 -19.12 -19.89
C ALA A 100 22.11 -20.20 -19.35
N LEU A 101 21.67 -21.15 -20.18
CA LEU A 101 20.90 -22.32 -19.71
C LEU A 101 21.70 -23.20 -18.76
N ARG A 102 22.97 -23.50 -19.09
CA ARG A 102 23.87 -24.29 -18.21
C ARG A 102 24.09 -23.61 -16.86
N ASP A 103 24.21 -22.29 -16.87
CA ASP A 103 24.38 -21.47 -15.67
C ASP A 103 23.05 -21.18 -14.95
N ASN A 104 21.95 -21.79 -15.39
CA ASN A 104 20.60 -21.63 -14.85
C ASN A 104 20.06 -20.18 -14.90
N ARG A 105 20.60 -19.35 -15.79
CA ARG A 105 20.18 -17.96 -16.06
C ARG A 105 19.08 -17.93 -17.12
N MET A 106 17.89 -18.44 -16.76
CA MET A 106 16.79 -18.60 -17.72
C MET A 106 16.19 -17.25 -18.16
N TYR A 107 15.75 -16.43 -17.20
CA TYR A 107 15.06 -15.15 -17.44
C TYR A 107 15.69 -13.97 -16.69
N ALA A 108 16.61 -14.26 -15.77
CA ALA A 108 17.31 -13.30 -14.93
C ALA A 108 18.80 -13.67 -14.89
N PRO A 109 19.71 -12.67 -14.76
CA PRO A 109 19.47 -11.22 -14.68
C PRO A 109 19.10 -10.60 -16.04
N ALA A 110 18.63 -9.34 -16.04
CA ALA A 110 18.33 -8.61 -17.28
C ALA A 110 19.59 -8.44 -18.15
N GLY A 111 19.44 -8.54 -19.48
CA GLY A 111 20.54 -8.37 -20.44
C GLY A 111 21.52 -9.54 -20.58
N ASN A 112 21.49 -10.52 -19.66
CA ASN A 112 22.35 -11.71 -19.68
C ASN A 112 21.58 -12.95 -19.21
N ASN A 113 20.59 -13.35 -20.00
CA ASN A 113 19.76 -14.53 -19.75
C ASN A 113 19.41 -15.24 -21.05
N ALA A 114 19.09 -16.53 -20.94
CA ALA A 114 18.83 -17.41 -22.08
C ALA A 114 17.69 -16.89 -22.98
N VAL A 115 16.59 -16.42 -22.39
CA VAL A 115 15.42 -15.95 -23.16
C VAL A 115 15.78 -14.76 -24.05
N GLU A 116 16.51 -13.77 -23.53
CA GLU A 116 16.93 -12.61 -24.33
C GLU A 116 17.90 -12.99 -25.46
N TYR A 117 18.81 -13.95 -25.23
CA TYR A 117 19.68 -14.45 -26.29
C TYR A 117 18.91 -15.21 -27.38
N TYR A 118 17.96 -16.07 -27.01
CA TYR A 118 17.10 -16.76 -27.98
C TYR A 118 16.16 -15.80 -28.72
N LEU A 119 15.69 -14.73 -28.08
CA LEU A 119 14.94 -13.68 -28.76
C LEU A 119 15.80 -12.97 -29.81
N ALA A 120 17.06 -12.64 -29.49
CA ALA A 120 17.99 -12.06 -30.45
C ALA A 120 18.33 -13.03 -31.60
N LEU A 121 18.44 -14.33 -31.32
CA LEU A 121 18.59 -15.36 -32.35
C LEU A 121 17.37 -15.41 -33.28
N ARG A 122 16.16 -15.34 -32.73
CA ARG A 122 14.92 -15.35 -33.53
C ARG A 122 14.77 -14.10 -34.40
N GLU A 123 15.24 -12.94 -33.94
CA GLU A 123 15.30 -11.72 -34.77
C GLU A 123 16.19 -11.92 -36.01
N LYS A 124 17.30 -12.66 -35.89
CA LYS A 124 18.20 -12.98 -37.00
C LYS A 124 17.72 -14.18 -37.85
N GLN A 125 17.09 -15.17 -37.21
CA GLN A 125 16.61 -16.42 -37.81
C GLN A 125 15.17 -16.73 -37.37
N PRO A 126 14.15 -16.08 -37.95
CA PRO A 126 12.76 -16.24 -37.50
C PRO A 126 12.18 -17.65 -37.66
N GLN A 127 12.73 -18.44 -38.58
CA GLN A 127 12.24 -19.78 -38.93
C GLN A 127 13.06 -20.91 -38.29
N ASP A 128 14.03 -20.62 -37.42
CA ASP A 128 14.80 -21.66 -36.75
C ASP A 128 13.92 -22.41 -35.72
N ALA A 129 13.67 -23.68 -36.00
CA ALA A 129 12.86 -24.55 -35.15
C ALA A 129 13.48 -24.75 -33.75
N ILE A 130 14.82 -24.77 -33.64
CA ILE A 130 15.51 -24.98 -32.37
C ILE A 130 15.28 -23.77 -31.46
N VAL A 131 15.43 -22.55 -32.01
CA VAL A 131 15.21 -21.30 -31.27
C VAL A 131 13.76 -21.18 -30.83
N ASN A 132 12.81 -21.47 -31.72
CA ASN A 132 11.38 -21.39 -31.40
C ASN A 132 10.96 -22.44 -30.35
N SER A 133 11.52 -23.66 -30.40
CA SER A 133 11.31 -24.67 -29.36
C SER A 133 11.85 -24.20 -28.02
N ALA A 134 13.10 -23.71 -27.97
CA ALA A 134 13.72 -23.24 -26.73
C ALA A 134 12.93 -22.10 -26.08
N LEU A 135 12.44 -21.13 -26.88
CA LEU A 135 11.58 -20.07 -26.37
C LEU A 135 10.25 -20.58 -25.81
N THR A 136 9.66 -21.59 -26.46
CA THR A 136 8.44 -22.25 -25.98
C THR A 136 8.69 -22.96 -24.64
N ASP A 137 9.82 -23.63 -24.48
CA ASP A 137 10.20 -24.33 -23.26
C ASP A 137 10.53 -23.37 -22.11
N LEU A 138 11.07 -22.19 -22.42
CA LEU A 138 11.41 -21.17 -21.43
C LEU A 138 10.19 -20.34 -20.98
N LEU A 139 9.15 -20.25 -21.80
CA LEU A 139 7.97 -19.43 -21.54
C LEU A 139 7.27 -19.77 -20.20
N PRO A 140 7.01 -21.04 -19.83
CA PRO A 140 6.41 -21.36 -18.53
C PRO A 140 7.23 -20.84 -17.35
N TYR A 141 8.56 -20.88 -17.43
CA TYR A 141 9.43 -20.40 -16.37
C TYR A 141 9.41 -18.87 -16.25
N THR A 142 9.45 -18.16 -17.38
CA THR A 142 9.32 -16.69 -17.39
C THR A 142 7.97 -16.24 -16.82
N LEU A 143 6.90 -16.98 -17.12
CA LEU A 143 5.55 -16.72 -16.63
C LEU A 143 5.47 -16.86 -15.10
N ILE A 144 5.97 -17.99 -14.56
CA ILE A 144 5.99 -18.22 -13.11
C ILE A 144 6.79 -17.11 -12.42
N ALA A 145 7.94 -16.74 -12.98
CA ALA A 145 8.76 -15.66 -12.44
C ALA A 145 8.02 -14.31 -12.41
N ALA A 146 7.30 -13.98 -13.48
CA ALA A 146 6.50 -12.76 -13.55
C ALA A 146 5.41 -12.74 -12.47
N GLU A 147 4.67 -13.84 -12.32
CA GLU A 147 3.65 -14.00 -11.27
C GLU A 147 4.25 -13.85 -9.87
N GLN A 148 5.38 -14.50 -9.61
CA GLN A 148 6.06 -14.39 -8.34
C GLN A 148 6.55 -12.96 -8.05
N SER A 149 7.08 -12.25 -9.05
CA SER A 149 7.50 -10.85 -8.88
C SER A 149 6.31 -9.94 -8.56
N ILE A 150 5.15 -10.17 -9.20
CA ILE A 150 3.89 -9.49 -8.83
C ILE A 150 3.52 -9.79 -7.37
N HIS A 151 3.57 -11.05 -6.95
CA HIS A 151 3.27 -11.45 -5.58
C HIS A 151 4.23 -10.83 -4.56
N ARG A 152 5.51 -10.68 -4.92
CA ARG A 152 6.54 -9.98 -4.11
C ARG A 152 6.44 -8.46 -4.18
N LYS A 153 5.51 -7.90 -4.97
CA LYS A 153 5.36 -6.46 -5.25
C LYS A 153 6.58 -5.84 -5.94
N ASP A 154 7.40 -6.66 -6.57
CA ASP A 154 8.48 -6.22 -7.45
C ASP A 154 7.90 -5.97 -8.85
N PHE A 155 7.18 -4.85 -8.96
CA PHE A 155 6.44 -4.51 -10.17
C PHE A 155 7.33 -4.09 -11.34
N ASP A 156 8.55 -3.63 -11.07
CA ASP A 156 9.49 -3.25 -12.11
C ASP A 156 10.06 -4.49 -12.80
N GLU A 157 10.46 -5.49 -12.01
CA GLU A 157 10.86 -6.79 -12.55
C GLU A 157 9.69 -7.53 -13.20
N ALA A 158 8.49 -7.48 -12.61
CA ALA A 158 7.30 -8.06 -13.22
C ALA A 158 6.99 -7.45 -14.59
N ARG A 159 7.07 -6.12 -14.76
CA ARG A 159 6.87 -5.46 -16.06
C ARG A 159 7.91 -5.91 -17.07
N ARG A 160 9.19 -6.01 -16.67
CA ARG A 160 10.26 -6.52 -17.54
C ARG A 160 9.96 -7.93 -18.03
N LEU A 161 9.59 -8.84 -17.12
CA LEU A 161 9.26 -10.22 -17.44
C LEU A 161 8.01 -10.33 -18.32
N VAL A 162 6.97 -9.51 -18.08
CA VAL A 162 5.78 -9.46 -18.94
C VAL A 162 6.15 -9.01 -20.36
N ASN A 163 7.01 -8.01 -20.52
CA ASN A 163 7.50 -7.59 -21.83
C ASN A 163 8.30 -8.70 -22.51
N LEU A 164 9.05 -9.50 -21.74
CA LEU A 164 9.78 -10.65 -22.26
C LEU A 164 8.82 -11.72 -22.78
N ILE A 165 7.78 -12.05 -22.01
CA ILE A 165 6.71 -12.98 -22.40
C ILE A 165 6.01 -12.46 -23.67
N GLU A 166 5.71 -11.15 -23.76
CA GLU A 166 5.07 -10.53 -24.94
C GLU A 166 5.93 -10.62 -26.20
N LYS A 167 7.24 -10.48 -26.04
CA LYS A 167 8.18 -10.74 -27.13
C LYS A 167 8.13 -12.20 -27.54
N VAL A 168 8.18 -13.16 -26.60
CA VAL A 168 8.20 -14.59 -26.92
C VAL A 168 6.92 -15.03 -27.63
N ASP A 169 5.77 -14.75 -27.03
CA ASP A 169 4.45 -15.06 -27.59
C ASP A 169 3.49 -13.90 -27.25
N PRO A 170 3.08 -13.08 -28.23
CA PRO A 170 2.15 -11.98 -28.00
C PRO A 170 0.70 -12.44 -27.74
N ASN A 171 0.36 -13.70 -28.04
CA ASN A 171 -0.97 -14.28 -27.83
C ASN A 171 -1.06 -15.13 -26.55
N ALA A 172 -0.05 -15.07 -25.67
CA ALA A 172 -0.03 -15.87 -24.45
C ALA A 172 -1.30 -15.63 -23.59
N PRO A 173 -2.02 -16.69 -23.18
CA PRO A 173 -3.31 -16.57 -22.49
C PRO A 173 -3.19 -15.91 -21.10
N ALA A 174 -1.97 -15.79 -20.56
CA ALA A 174 -1.72 -15.19 -19.26
C ALA A 174 -1.75 -13.64 -19.26
N PHE A 175 -1.60 -12.97 -20.41
CA PHE A 175 -1.49 -11.50 -20.44
C PHE A 175 -2.63 -10.74 -19.79
N PRO A 176 -3.93 -11.08 -20.02
CA PRO A 176 -5.01 -10.32 -19.41
C PRO A 176 -4.90 -10.31 -17.88
N ARG A 177 -4.55 -11.46 -17.29
CA ARG A 177 -4.35 -11.59 -15.84
C ARG A 177 -3.12 -10.80 -15.36
N LEU A 178 -2.00 -10.90 -16.06
CA LEU A 178 -0.76 -10.20 -15.70
C LEU A 178 -0.90 -8.67 -15.82
N LYS A 179 -1.53 -8.17 -16.91
CA LYS A 179 -1.78 -6.75 -17.12
C LYS A 179 -2.72 -6.18 -16.05
N GLN A 180 -3.78 -6.90 -15.68
CA GLN A 180 -4.68 -6.50 -14.59
C GLN A 180 -3.97 -6.38 -13.24
N ALA A 181 -3.09 -7.34 -12.92
CA ALA A 181 -2.33 -7.31 -11.69
C ALA A 181 -1.34 -6.13 -11.64
N LEU A 182 -0.72 -5.78 -12.77
CA LEU A 182 0.18 -4.61 -12.88
C LEU A 182 -0.56 -3.26 -12.81
N MET A 183 -1.77 -3.17 -13.37
CA MET A 183 -2.60 -1.95 -13.31
C MET A 183 -3.11 -1.66 -11.90
N SER A 184 -3.31 -2.69 -11.08
CA SER A 184 -3.78 -2.51 -9.70
C SER A 184 -2.77 -1.71 -8.85
N ASP A 185 -1.46 -1.87 -9.09
CA ASP A 185 -0.41 -1.06 -8.43
C ASP A 185 -0.42 0.40 -8.90
N THR A 186 -0.57 0.66 -10.20
CA THR A 186 -0.52 2.04 -10.72
C THR A 186 -1.65 2.90 -10.17
N HIS A 187 -2.83 2.31 -9.94
CA HIS A 187 -3.95 3.00 -9.28
C HIS A 187 -3.64 3.33 -7.82
N THR A 188 -2.98 2.43 -7.08
CA THR A 188 -2.58 2.71 -5.68
C THR A 188 -1.55 3.84 -5.62
N LYS A 189 -0.47 3.78 -6.41
CA LYS A 189 0.56 4.82 -6.44
C LYS A 189 0.05 6.18 -6.91
N LYS A 190 -0.85 6.19 -7.91
CA LYS A 190 -1.47 7.43 -8.40
C LYS A 190 -2.42 8.02 -7.36
N SER A 191 -3.22 7.19 -6.68
CA SER A 191 -4.09 7.65 -5.59
C SER A 191 -3.29 8.23 -4.42
N ASP A 192 -2.21 7.57 -4.01
CA ASP A 192 -1.37 8.05 -2.91
C ASP A 192 -0.63 9.34 -3.28
N SER A 193 -0.05 9.41 -4.49
CA SER A 193 0.62 10.62 -4.97
C SER A 193 -0.36 11.78 -5.14
N GLN A 194 -1.56 11.52 -5.65
CA GLN A 194 -2.59 12.54 -5.83
C GLN A 194 -3.12 13.06 -4.49
N LYS A 195 -3.29 12.18 -3.49
CA LYS A 195 -3.65 12.58 -2.12
C LYS A 195 -2.57 13.44 -1.47
N ILE A 196 -1.28 13.13 -1.67
CA ILE A 196 -0.18 13.93 -1.13
C ILE A 196 -0.15 15.32 -1.77
N VAL A 197 -0.31 15.39 -3.10
CA VAL A 197 -0.36 16.66 -3.83
C VAL A 197 -1.57 17.50 -3.41
N GLU A 198 -2.74 16.88 -3.28
CA GLU A 198 -3.97 17.54 -2.85
C GLU A 198 -3.90 18.00 -1.39
N HIS A 199 -3.35 17.18 -0.50
CA HIS A 199 -3.11 17.56 0.90
C HIS A 199 -2.16 18.75 1.02
N ASN A 200 -1.07 18.75 0.26
CA ASN A 200 -0.09 19.85 0.26
C ASN A 200 -0.66 21.13 -0.35
N SER A 201 -1.48 21.02 -1.41
CA SER A 201 -2.17 22.16 -2.04
C SER A 201 -3.19 22.79 -1.10
N ASN A 202 -4.01 21.98 -0.43
CA ASN A 202 -5.03 22.47 0.49
C ASN A 202 -4.40 23.10 1.73
N LYS A 203 -3.31 22.51 2.26
CA LYS A 203 -2.54 23.09 3.36
C LYS A 203 -2.00 24.47 3.01
N LYS A 204 -1.32 24.60 1.86
CA LYS A 204 -0.76 25.87 1.38
C LYS A 204 -1.84 26.94 1.17
N THR A 205 -2.98 26.57 0.59
CA THR A 205 -4.10 27.49 0.37
C THR A 205 -4.70 27.97 1.70
N SER A 206 -4.85 27.07 2.69
CA SER A 206 -5.37 27.42 4.01
C SER A 206 -4.43 28.34 4.80
N GLU A 207 -3.11 28.17 4.64
CA GLU A 207 -2.10 29.02 5.26
C GLU A 207 -2.12 30.42 4.63
N GLN A 208 -2.12 30.53 3.30
CA GLN A 208 -2.22 31.81 2.60
C GLN A 208 -3.55 32.56 2.88
N ALA A 209 -4.66 31.84 3.00
CA ALA A 209 -5.94 32.43 3.40
C ALA A 209 -5.88 32.99 4.82
N ARG A 210 -5.25 32.29 5.77
CA ARG A 210 -5.07 32.78 7.14
C ARG A 210 -4.16 34.01 7.21
N GLU A 211 -3.06 34.03 6.47
CA GLU A 211 -2.13 35.17 6.41
C GLU A 211 -2.82 36.40 5.82
N SER A 212 -3.50 36.27 4.68
CA SER A 212 -4.23 37.38 4.06
C SER A 212 -5.36 37.94 4.93
N MET A 213 -6.06 37.09 5.68
CA MET A 213 -7.08 37.53 6.64
C MET A 213 -6.47 38.24 7.86
N ALA A 214 -5.29 37.83 8.32
CA ALA A 214 -4.58 38.50 9.40
C ALA A 214 -4.11 39.90 8.95
N GLU A 215 -3.55 40.02 7.74
CA GLU A 215 -3.14 41.29 7.15
C GLU A 215 -4.33 42.23 6.93
N GLN A 216 -5.47 41.74 6.42
CA GLN A 216 -6.69 42.55 6.31
C GLN A 216 -7.22 43.04 7.65
N ARG A 217 -7.12 42.23 8.71
CA ARG A 217 -7.50 42.66 10.06
C ARG A 217 -6.58 43.76 10.56
N GLU A 218 -5.28 43.62 10.39
CA GLU A 218 -4.31 44.63 10.80
C GLU A 218 -4.51 45.96 10.05
N VAL A 219 -4.73 45.90 8.73
CA VAL A 219 -5.04 47.09 7.93
C VAL A 219 -6.38 47.71 8.35
N ALA A 220 -7.40 46.91 8.65
CA ALA A 220 -8.69 47.42 9.14
C ALA A 220 -8.54 48.12 10.50
N GLU A 221 -7.78 47.54 11.42
CA GLU A 221 -7.47 48.15 12.72
C GLU A 221 -6.67 49.44 12.58
N GLN A 222 -5.66 49.48 11.69
CA GLN A 222 -4.91 50.70 11.40
C GLN A 222 -5.80 51.79 10.82
N ARG A 223 -6.69 51.46 9.88
CA ARG A 223 -7.65 52.41 9.29
C ARG A 223 -8.59 52.98 10.34
N GLU A 224 -9.07 52.17 11.27
CA GLU A 224 -9.94 52.64 12.34
C GLU A 224 -9.18 53.52 13.34
N ARG A 225 -7.92 53.18 13.68
CA ARG A 225 -7.07 54.05 14.51
C ARG A 225 -6.86 55.43 13.88
N VAL A 226 -6.47 55.48 12.59
CA VAL A 226 -6.30 56.75 11.88
C VAL A 226 -7.60 57.54 11.83
N ARG A 227 -8.74 56.87 11.64
CA ARG A 227 -10.06 57.52 11.67
C ARG A 227 -10.39 58.12 13.03
N GLN A 228 -10.09 57.42 14.12
CA GLN A 228 -10.28 57.93 15.47
C GLN A 228 -9.39 59.16 15.72
N GLU A 229 -8.13 59.11 15.30
CA GLU A 229 -7.19 60.24 15.42
C GLU A 229 -7.67 61.48 14.66
N ILE A 230 -8.21 61.31 13.44
CA ILE A 230 -8.85 62.40 12.68
C ILE A 230 -10.05 62.98 13.42
N ASN A 231 -10.94 62.12 13.95
CA ASN A 231 -12.13 62.57 14.68
C ASN A 231 -11.76 63.30 15.97
N ASP A 232 -10.73 62.84 16.68
CA ASP A 232 -10.24 63.47 17.91
C ASP A 232 -9.57 64.82 17.60
N PHE A 233 -8.82 64.91 16.50
CA PHE A 233 -8.29 66.18 15.99
C PHE A 233 -9.41 67.17 15.64
N GLU A 234 -10.48 66.73 14.95
CA GLU A 234 -11.64 67.58 14.65
C GLU A 234 -12.42 68.04 15.89
N ARG A 235 -12.44 67.24 16.96
CA ARG A 235 -13.06 67.59 18.25
C ARG A 235 -12.23 68.60 19.04
N GLN A 236 -10.90 68.55 18.91
CA GLN A 236 -9.97 69.44 19.61
C GLN A 236 -9.79 70.82 18.95
N THR A 237 -10.34 71.02 17.74
CA THR A 237 -10.43 72.35 17.12
C THR A 237 -11.81 73.00 17.38
N PRO A 238 -12.08 73.62 18.53
CA PRO A 238 -13.11 74.65 18.60
C PRO A 238 -12.53 75.94 17.99
N ILE A 239 -13.41 76.82 17.51
CA ILE A 239 -13.08 78.14 16.94
C ILE A 239 -12.73 78.09 15.44
N LYS A 240 -13.77 77.90 14.61
CA LYS A 240 -13.98 78.60 13.30
C LYS A 240 -15.26 78.18 12.55
N ARG A 241 -16.09 77.26 13.07
CA ARG A 241 -17.40 76.92 12.43
C ARG A 241 -18.57 77.80 12.88
N ASP A 242 -18.47 78.52 14.00
CA ASP A 242 -19.55 79.39 14.50
C ASP A 242 -19.71 80.73 13.75
N VAL A 243 -18.78 81.07 12.84
CA VAL A 243 -18.86 82.33 12.06
C VAL A 243 -19.65 82.17 10.76
N GLU A 244 -19.74 80.96 10.18
CA GLU A 244 -20.40 80.76 8.87
C GLU A 244 -21.91 80.41 9.00
N GLN A 245 -22.34 79.86 10.14
CA GLN A 245 -23.76 79.50 10.35
C GLN A 245 -24.65 80.67 10.80
N ARG A 246 -24.08 81.85 11.10
CA ARG A 246 -24.87 83.04 11.45
C ARG A 246 -25.37 83.87 10.25
N THR A 247 -24.99 83.54 9.00
CA THR A 247 -25.38 84.35 7.82
C THR A 247 -26.61 83.82 7.07
N THR A 248 -27.10 82.61 7.34
CA THR A 248 -28.27 82.05 6.63
C THR A 248 -29.54 81.90 7.46
N GLN A 249 -29.55 82.41 8.70
CA GLN A 249 -30.75 82.43 9.55
C GLN A 249 -31.26 83.85 9.79
N GLN A 250 -31.69 84.54 8.72
CA GLN A 250 -32.66 85.64 8.86
C GLN A 250 -33.44 85.86 7.56
N LEU A 251 -34.56 85.14 7.42
CA LEU A 251 -35.86 85.67 6.96
C LEU A 251 -36.93 84.59 7.17
N SER A 252 -38.00 85.02 7.83
CA SER A 252 -38.96 84.22 8.60
C SER A 252 -40.15 83.69 7.74
N PRO A 253 -41.26 83.14 8.31
CA PRO A 253 -41.96 81.95 7.83
C PRO A 253 -43.42 82.30 7.39
N PRO A 254 -44.49 81.56 7.76
CA PRO A 254 -44.95 80.22 7.37
C PRO A 254 -46.37 80.26 6.74
N VAL A 255 -46.84 79.17 6.13
CA VAL A 255 -48.27 78.81 6.24
C VAL A 255 -48.43 77.29 6.34
N ALA A 256 -49.19 76.87 7.36
CA ALA A 256 -49.70 75.51 7.61
C ALA A 256 -50.65 75.06 6.46
N VAL A 257 -51.08 73.81 6.31
CA VAL A 257 -52.10 73.07 7.11
C VAL A 257 -52.00 71.57 6.73
N PRO A 258 -52.23 70.62 7.66
CA PRO A 258 -52.11 69.18 7.39
C PRO A 258 -53.42 68.59 6.85
N ILE A 259 -53.36 67.48 6.10
CA ILE A 259 -54.47 66.50 6.01
C ILE A 259 -53.96 65.10 5.61
N LEU A 260 -54.57 64.18 6.33
CA LEU A 260 -54.66 62.72 6.36
C LEU A 260 -54.79 61.97 5.00
N ILE A 261 -54.40 60.69 5.03
CA ILE A 261 -54.99 59.49 4.35
C ILE A 261 -54.00 58.67 3.49
N GLN A 262 -53.94 57.37 3.82
CA GLN A 262 -53.23 56.27 3.17
C GLN A 262 -53.80 55.96 1.77
N PRO A 263 -53.14 55.10 0.96
CA PRO A 263 -53.76 53.77 0.83
C PRO A 263 -52.76 52.59 0.73
N SER A 264 -53.28 51.44 1.13
CA SER A 264 -52.87 50.08 0.74
C SER A 264 -52.71 49.92 -0.77
N VAL A 265 -51.86 48.97 -1.19
CA VAL A 265 -52.22 47.76 -1.97
C VAL A 265 -50.93 47.00 -2.36
N LYS A 266 -50.83 45.77 -1.85
CA LYS A 266 -50.55 44.49 -2.56
C LYS A 266 -49.59 44.56 -3.77
N THR A 267 -48.58 43.67 -3.83
CA THR A 267 -48.66 42.35 -4.53
C THR A 267 -47.28 41.66 -4.61
N GLN A 268 -47.21 40.50 -3.96
CA GLN A 268 -46.56 39.20 -4.31
C GLN A 268 -45.24 39.15 -5.11
N GLY A 269 -44.33 38.29 -4.62
CA GLY A 269 -43.16 37.87 -5.41
C GLY A 269 -42.21 36.87 -4.77
N SER A 270 -42.74 35.73 -4.29
CA SER A 270 -42.07 34.41 -4.32
C SER A 270 -40.85 34.10 -3.42
N THR A 271 -41.15 33.30 -2.39
CA THR A 271 -40.61 31.94 -2.11
C THR A 271 -39.10 31.73 -1.95
N ALA A 272 -38.66 31.44 -0.70
CA ALA A 272 -38.16 30.11 -0.33
C ALA A 272 -37.95 30.04 1.20
N ALA A 273 -38.54 29.01 1.78
CA ALA A 273 -38.66 28.79 3.21
C ALA A 273 -37.34 28.41 3.88
N VAL A 274 -37.14 28.94 5.09
CA VAL A 274 -36.37 28.30 6.14
C VAL A 274 -37.36 27.56 7.03
N THR A 275 -37.25 26.24 7.12
CA THR A 275 -37.63 25.51 8.33
C THR A 275 -36.77 24.27 8.52
N THR A 276 -35.82 24.44 9.41
CA THR A 276 -35.47 23.53 10.51
C THR A 276 -36.55 22.49 10.83
N THR A 277 -36.23 21.20 10.71
CA THR A 277 -36.56 20.18 11.73
C THR A 277 -35.60 18.99 11.61
N THR A 278 -34.94 18.74 12.73
CA THR A 278 -34.06 17.61 13.08
C THR A 278 -34.89 16.29 13.24
N PRO A 279 -34.21 15.13 13.33
CA PRO A 279 -34.74 13.81 13.03
C PRO A 279 -35.37 13.10 14.23
N THR A 280 -36.25 12.14 13.96
CA THR A 280 -36.72 11.12 14.90
C THR A 280 -37.14 9.92 14.03
N THR A 281 -36.33 8.87 13.92
CA THR A 281 -36.28 7.68 14.78
C THR A 281 -37.65 7.09 15.07
N THR A 282 -38.08 6.15 14.22
CA THR A 282 -38.99 5.08 14.64
C THR A 282 -38.53 3.77 14.01
N ILE A 283 -38.04 2.90 14.87
CA ILE A 283 -37.64 1.52 14.63
C ILE A 283 -38.86 0.66 14.95
N SER A 284 -39.42 0.00 13.93
CA SER A 284 -40.44 -1.04 14.13
C SER A 284 -39.79 -2.41 14.04
N THR A 285 -39.66 -2.99 15.22
CA THR A 285 -39.44 -4.39 15.58
C THR A 285 -40.46 -5.30 14.90
N THR A 286 -40.05 -6.41 14.28
CA THR A 286 -40.75 -7.71 14.34
C THR A 286 -39.83 -8.84 13.87
N THR A 287 -39.69 -9.86 14.70
CA THR A 287 -39.18 -11.23 14.45
C THR A 287 -39.99 -12.13 15.39
N PRO A 288 -39.89 -13.47 15.37
CA PRO A 288 -40.14 -14.49 14.33
C PRO A 288 -41.25 -15.48 14.77
N GLN A 289 -41.88 -16.24 13.85
CA GLN A 289 -42.39 -17.60 14.17
C GLN A 289 -42.32 -18.52 12.95
N THR A 290 -41.70 -19.68 13.15
CA THR A 290 -41.87 -20.91 12.33
C THR A 290 -43.08 -21.67 12.89
N PRO A 291 -43.79 -22.49 12.09
CA PRO A 291 -43.44 -23.90 12.11
C PRO A 291 -43.48 -24.60 10.74
N ILE A 292 -42.54 -25.55 10.61
CA ILE A 292 -42.51 -26.75 9.79
C ILE A 292 -43.87 -27.45 9.59
N THR A 293 -44.11 -28.00 8.38
CA THR A 293 -44.62 -29.38 8.10
C THR A 293 -45.02 -29.55 6.62
N THR A 294 -44.35 -30.50 5.93
CA THR A 294 -44.81 -31.52 4.95
C THR A 294 -45.86 -31.11 3.88
N ALA A 295 -45.64 -31.27 2.57
CA ALA A 295 -45.61 -32.57 1.89
C ALA A 295 -45.20 -32.45 0.40
N VAL A 296 -44.51 -33.47 -0.10
CA VAL A 296 -44.37 -33.82 -1.52
C VAL A 296 -45.62 -34.61 -1.95
N PRO A 297 -46.12 -34.45 -3.18
CA PRO A 297 -46.16 -35.62 -4.06
C PRO A 297 -45.61 -35.33 -5.47
N ALA A 298 -44.91 -36.32 -6.01
CA ALA A 298 -44.53 -36.48 -7.42
C ALA A 298 -45.77 -36.48 -8.32
N THR A 299 -45.72 -36.07 -9.59
CA THR A 299 -45.25 -36.90 -10.73
C THR A 299 -45.37 -36.10 -12.05
N THR A 300 -44.67 -36.55 -13.10
CA THR A 300 -44.87 -36.38 -14.57
C THR A 300 -44.33 -35.10 -15.21
N GLN A 301 -43.54 -35.09 -16.30
CA GLN A 301 -42.80 -36.06 -17.14
C GLN A 301 -41.97 -35.20 -18.13
N GLY A 302 -40.75 -35.62 -18.51
CA GLY A 302 -39.95 -34.91 -19.51
C GLY A 302 -38.60 -35.57 -19.80
N THR A 303 -38.59 -36.43 -20.81
CA THR A 303 -37.50 -36.98 -21.64
C THR A 303 -36.04 -36.59 -21.34
N ALA A 304 -35.27 -37.64 -21.00
CA ALA A 304 -33.88 -37.97 -21.36
C ALA A 304 -32.91 -36.87 -21.85
N LEU A 305 -31.94 -36.56 -21.00
CA LEU A 305 -30.53 -36.44 -21.37
C LEU A 305 -29.68 -37.11 -20.29
N SER A 306 -28.86 -38.08 -20.68
CA SER A 306 -27.87 -38.74 -19.83
C SER A 306 -27.06 -37.70 -19.05
N PRO A 307 -26.86 -37.85 -17.73
CA PRO A 307 -25.93 -36.99 -17.03
C PRO A 307 -24.53 -37.29 -17.55
N ILE A 308 -23.94 -36.29 -18.21
CA ILE A 308 -22.50 -36.19 -18.45
C ILE A 308 -21.82 -36.51 -17.12
N SER A 309 -21.01 -37.56 -17.11
CA SER A 309 -20.16 -37.91 -15.98
C SER A 309 -19.13 -36.79 -15.79
N VAL A 310 -19.50 -35.79 -14.98
CA VAL A 310 -18.56 -34.85 -14.40
C VAL A 310 -17.64 -35.68 -13.51
N LYS A 311 -16.43 -35.93 -14.02
CA LYS A 311 -15.30 -36.42 -13.24
C LYS A 311 -15.31 -35.70 -11.89
N ALA A 312 -15.58 -36.47 -10.84
CA ALA A 312 -15.63 -35.99 -9.47
C ALA A 312 -14.38 -35.14 -9.17
N PRO A 313 -14.51 -34.00 -8.47
CA PRO A 313 -13.37 -33.23 -8.01
C PRO A 313 -12.39 -34.16 -7.27
N PRO A 314 -11.07 -34.01 -7.44
CA PRO A 314 -10.12 -34.78 -6.65
C PRO A 314 -10.46 -34.58 -5.16
N ILE A 315 -10.65 -35.69 -4.46
CA ILE A 315 -10.97 -35.74 -3.04
C ILE A 315 -9.91 -34.93 -2.30
N ALA A 316 -10.28 -33.73 -1.85
CA ALA A 316 -9.40 -32.91 -1.03
C ALA A 316 -9.12 -33.70 0.27
N PRO A 317 -7.86 -33.78 0.73
CA PRO A 317 -7.55 -34.39 2.01
C PRO A 317 -8.35 -33.68 3.11
N SER A 318 -9.27 -34.40 3.76
CA SER A 318 -10.16 -33.85 4.77
C SER A 318 -9.39 -33.68 6.09
N LEU A 319 -9.10 -32.44 6.44
CA LEU A 319 -8.49 -32.07 7.72
C LEU A 319 -9.49 -32.28 8.86
N ARG A 320 -9.19 -33.18 9.80
CA ARG A 320 -9.98 -33.38 11.02
C ARG A 320 -9.50 -32.45 12.14
N PRO A 321 -10.33 -31.53 12.65
CA PRO A 321 -9.96 -30.68 13.78
C PRO A 321 -9.98 -31.49 15.09
N ILE A 322 -8.89 -31.42 15.86
CA ILE A 322 -8.82 -31.97 17.23
C ILE A 322 -9.19 -30.87 18.23
N SER A 323 -8.69 -29.67 18.03
CA SER A 323 -9.01 -28.51 18.86
C SER A 323 -9.00 -27.24 18.02
N THR A 324 -10.17 -26.61 17.91
CA THR A 324 -10.35 -25.31 17.25
C THR A 324 -11.08 -24.37 18.21
N PRO A 325 -10.41 -23.87 19.26
CA PRO A 325 -10.99 -22.88 20.15
C PRO A 325 -11.52 -21.69 19.34
N ALA A 326 -12.67 -21.17 19.76
CA ALA A 326 -13.25 -19.96 19.19
C ALA A 326 -12.33 -18.76 19.50
N PRO A 327 -12.24 -17.79 18.58
CA PRO A 327 -11.38 -16.65 18.79
C PRO A 327 -11.95 -15.72 19.84
N ARG A 328 -11.07 -15.22 20.72
CA ARG A 328 -11.49 -14.26 21.74
C ARG A 328 -11.98 -12.98 21.07
N TYR A 329 -13.12 -12.51 21.51
CA TYR A 329 -13.72 -11.31 20.94
C TYR A 329 -13.01 -10.04 21.48
N PRO A 330 -12.54 -9.11 20.62
CA PRO A 330 -11.86 -7.88 21.06
C PRO A 330 -12.75 -6.96 21.90
N ILE A 331 -12.23 -6.43 23.02
CA ILE A 331 -12.97 -5.52 23.91
C ILE A 331 -13.39 -4.23 23.19
N GLU A 332 -12.57 -3.75 22.26
CA GLU A 332 -12.88 -2.58 21.42
C GLU A 332 -14.09 -2.80 20.51
N ALA A 333 -14.17 -3.96 19.87
CA ALA A 333 -15.34 -4.36 19.10
C ALA A 333 -16.58 -4.57 19.99
N LEU A 334 -16.38 -5.01 21.24
CA LEU A 334 -17.47 -5.29 22.18
C LEU A 334 -18.16 -4.02 22.65
N ARG A 335 -17.36 -3.00 22.96
CA ARG A 335 -17.87 -1.67 23.30
C ARG A 335 -18.63 -1.03 22.14
N ALA A 336 -18.21 -1.32 20.91
CA ALA A 336 -18.81 -0.78 19.70
C ALA A 336 -19.95 -1.64 19.12
N GLY A 337 -20.18 -2.85 19.64
CA GLY A 337 -21.20 -3.79 19.14
C GLY A 337 -20.94 -4.28 17.71
N ILE A 338 -19.68 -4.33 17.26
CA ILE A 338 -19.33 -4.59 15.86
C ILE A 338 -19.18 -6.09 15.62
N SER A 339 -19.98 -6.70 14.76
CA SER A 339 -19.74 -8.08 14.30
C SER A 339 -18.86 -8.11 13.05
N GLY A 340 -18.27 -9.26 12.78
CA GLY A 340 -17.43 -9.42 11.60
C GLY A 340 -17.05 -10.86 11.29
N GLU A 341 -16.39 -11.04 10.16
CA GLU A 341 -15.80 -12.31 9.75
C GLU A 341 -14.37 -12.11 9.27
N VAL A 342 -13.54 -13.12 9.52
CA VAL A 342 -12.14 -13.16 9.09
C VAL A 342 -11.89 -14.47 8.37
N VAL A 343 -11.51 -14.40 7.11
CA VAL A 343 -11.05 -15.55 6.32
C VAL A 343 -9.53 -15.64 6.45
N VAL A 344 -9.07 -16.74 7.05
CA VAL A 344 -7.65 -17.05 7.20
C VAL A 344 -7.24 -18.21 6.32
N GLU A 345 -6.00 -18.18 5.86
CA GLU A 345 -5.33 -19.34 5.29
C GLU A 345 -4.33 -19.89 6.29
N ILE A 346 -4.32 -21.22 6.43
CA ILE A 346 -3.47 -21.95 7.36
C ILE A 346 -2.76 -23.10 6.65
N LYS A 347 -1.52 -23.36 7.04
CA LYS A 347 -0.76 -24.53 6.59
C LYS A 347 -0.64 -25.51 7.75
N VAL A 348 -1.32 -26.65 7.66
CA VAL A 348 -1.27 -27.70 8.68
C VAL A 348 -0.07 -28.62 8.40
N GLY A 349 0.80 -28.75 9.39
CA GLY A 349 1.99 -29.62 9.34
C GLY A 349 1.66 -31.10 9.48
N THR A 350 2.66 -31.95 9.32
CA THR A 350 2.48 -33.41 9.45
C THR A 350 2.18 -33.86 10.88
N ASP A 351 2.53 -33.03 11.86
CA ASP A 351 2.24 -33.18 13.29
C ASP A 351 0.86 -32.64 13.70
N GLY A 352 0.09 -32.10 12.74
CA GLY A 352 -1.23 -31.52 13.01
C GLY A 352 -1.20 -30.09 13.57
N SER A 353 -0.02 -29.49 13.73
CA SER A 353 0.12 -28.09 14.16
C SER A 353 -0.17 -27.13 13.02
N VAL A 354 -0.72 -25.95 13.33
CA VAL A 354 -0.92 -24.89 12.36
C VAL A 354 0.32 -24.01 12.24
N ALA A 355 0.86 -23.92 11.02
CA ALA A 355 1.95 -23.04 10.64
C ALA A 355 1.50 -22.05 9.55
N ASN A 356 2.28 -20.97 9.35
CA ASN A 356 2.07 -19.98 8.27
C ASN A 356 0.64 -19.41 8.19
N ALA A 357 -0.01 -19.15 9.34
CA ALA A 357 -1.34 -18.55 9.37
C ALA A 357 -1.31 -17.11 8.84
N ARG A 358 -2.18 -16.79 7.88
CA ARG A 358 -2.31 -15.46 7.27
C ARG A 358 -3.77 -15.08 7.06
N VAL A 359 -4.11 -13.80 7.21
CA VAL A 359 -5.44 -13.28 6.89
C VAL A 359 -5.51 -13.04 5.38
N LEU A 360 -6.54 -13.61 4.73
CA LEU A 360 -6.85 -13.34 3.32
C LEU A 360 -7.83 -12.18 3.19
N GLN A 361 -8.86 -12.17 4.04
CA GLN A 361 -9.93 -11.19 4.02
C GLN A 361 -10.48 -10.98 5.43
N SER A 362 -10.85 -9.74 5.74
CA SER A 362 -11.38 -9.34 7.05
C SER A 362 -12.45 -8.28 6.84
N THR A 363 -13.64 -8.52 7.39
CA THR A 363 -14.77 -7.58 7.32
C THR A 363 -15.35 -7.41 8.72
N PRO A 364 -15.27 -6.21 9.34
CA PRO A 364 -14.48 -5.02 8.99
C PRO A 364 -12.97 -5.23 9.05
N ALA A 365 -12.24 -4.45 8.25
CA ALA A 365 -10.79 -4.60 8.12
C ALA A 365 -10.05 -4.24 9.41
N ARG A 366 -9.04 -5.04 9.77
CA ARG A 366 -8.08 -4.80 10.87
C ARG A 366 -8.63 -4.81 12.30
N VAL A 367 -9.93 -5.03 12.50
CA VAL A 367 -10.54 -5.08 13.84
C VAL A 367 -10.33 -6.45 14.48
N PHE A 368 -10.47 -7.53 13.70
CA PHE A 368 -10.49 -8.91 14.21
C PHE A 368 -9.23 -9.71 13.88
N ASP A 369 -8.34 -9.17 13.05
CA ASP A 369 -7.19 -9.86 12.47
C ASP A 369 -6.24 -10.40 13.53
N ARG A 370 -5.95 -9.60 14.57
CA ARG A 370 -5.01 -9.96 15.65
C ARG A 370 -5.50 -11.17 16.44
N GLU A 371 -6.76 -11.14 16.87
CA GLU A 371 -7.35 -12.23 17.67
C GLU A 371 -7.58 -13.48 16.83
N ALA A 372 -7.97 -13.32 15.56
CA ALA A 372 -8.08 -14.43 14.61
C ALA A 372 -6.74 -15.15 14.46
N LEU A 373 -5.65 -14.43 14.18
CA LEU A 373 -4.32 -15.03 14.03
C LEU A 373 -3.80 -15.67 15.32
N HIS A 374 -4.03 -15.05 16.48
CA HIS A 374 -3.61 -15.61 17.77
C HIS A 374 -4.30 -16.94 18.06
N THR A 375 -5.60 -17.01 17.83
CA THR A 375 -6.40 -18.21 18.07
C THR A 375 -6.03 -19.33 17.11
N VAL A 376 -5.90 -19.01 15.84
CA VAL A 376 -5.59 -19.99 14.78
C VAL A 376 -4.21 -20.64 14.98
N LYS A 377 -3.26 -19.94 15.59
CA LYS A 377 -1.96 -20.52 15.98
C LYS A 377 -2.09 -21.60 17.06
N SER A 378 -3.13 -21.55 17.88
CA SER A 378 -3.40 -22.53 18.94
C SER A 378 -4.21 -23.74 18.46
N TRP A 379 -4.68 -23.74 17.21
CA TRP A 379 -5.46 -24.83 16.66
C TRP A 379 -4.61 -26.08 16.46
N LYS A 380 -5.23 -27.23 16.70
CA LYS A 380 -4.65 -28.55 16.48
C LYS A 380 -5.55 -29.39 15.59
N PHE A 381 -4.94 -30.01 14.59
CA PHE A 381 -5.56 -30.95 13.66
C PHE A 381 -4.96 -32.34 13.85
N GLU A 382 -5.61 -33.34 13.28
CA GLU A 382 -5.06 -34.68 13.24
C GLU A 382 -3.75 -34.69 12.42
N PRO A 383 -2.66 -35.32 12.94
CA PRO A 383 -1.43 -35.51 12.19
C PRO A 383 -1.68 -36.21 10.86
N MET A 384 -1.09 -35.70 9.79
CA MET A 384 -1.23 -36.27 8.44
C MET A 384 0.14 -36.50 7.80
N LYS A 385 0.21 -37.41 6.82
CA LYS A 385 1.48 -37.68 6.11
C LYS A 385 1.93 -36.55 5.19
N ILE A 386 1.06 -35.58 4.92
CA ILE A 386 1.32 -34.47 3.99
C ILE A 386 0.97 -33.14 4.65
N ILE A 387 1.69 -32.09 4.25
CA ILE A 387 1.39 -30.71 4.62
C ILE A 387 0.21 -30.23 3.77
N VAL A 388 -0.84 -29.70 4.40
CA VAL A 388 -2.04 -29.23 3.70
C VAL A 388 -2.27 -27.75 3.97
N THR A 389 -2.48 -26.97 2.92
CA THR A 389 -2.89 -25.56 3.04
C THR A 389 -4.40 -25.48 2.87
N THR A 390 -5.10 -24.91 3.86
CA THR A 390 -6.56 -24.78 3.85
C THR A 390 -7.00 -23.37 4.24
N ARG A 391 -8.23 -23.02 3.88
CA ARG A 391 -8.86 -21.73 4.20
C ARG A 391 -9.97 -21.95 5.23
N ARG A 392 -10.06 -21.08 6.22
CA ARG A 392 -11.06 -21.14 7.30
C ARG A 392 -11.66 -19.76 7.54
N THR A 393 -12.97 -19.71 7.72
CA THR A 393 -13.68 -18.49 8.07
C THR A 393 -13.98 -18.51 9.58
N LEU A 394 -13.58 -17.45 10.26
CA LEU A 394 -13.90 -17.23 11.67
C LEU A 394 -14.96 -16.14 11.77
N LEU A 395 -16.04 -16.42 12.51
CA LEU A 395 -17.11 -15.46 12.76
C LEU A 395 -16.92 -14.84 14.15
N PHE A 396 -17.09 -13.52 14.22
CA PHE A 396 -17.01 -12.73 15.44
C PHE A 396 -18.36 -12.08 15.71
N THR A 397 -19.04 -12.58 16.74
CA THR A 397 -20.31 -12.03 17.23
C THR A 397 -20.16 -11.61 18.69
N PRO A 398 -20.72 -10.47 19.10
CA PRO A 398 -20.71 -10.07 20.51
C PRO A 398 -21.47 -11.11 21.34
N GLY A 399 -20.79 -11.75 22.29
CA GLY A 399 -21.39 -12.72 23.21
C GLY A 399 -20.95 -14.19 23.05
N ASN A 400 -19.95 -14.48 22.20
CA ASN A 400 -19.39 -15.83 22.03
C ASN A 400 -17.97 -15.97 22.60
#